data_AF-A0A0F9PLF8-F1
#
_entry.id   AF-A0A0F9PLF8-F1
#
_cell.length_a   1.000
_cell.length_b   1.000
_cell.length_c   1.000
_cell.angle_alpha   90.00
_cell.angle_beta   90.00
_cell.angle_gamma   90.00
#
_symmetry.space_group_name_H-M   'P 1'
#
loop_
_entity.id
_entity.type
_entity.pdbx_description
1 polymer ?
#
loop_
_entity_poly.entity_id
_entity_poly.type
_entity_poly.pdbx_seq_one_letter_code
_entity_poly.pdbx_strand_id
1 'polypeptide(L)' 'MIEKLTIEIAWLMPRRLVYWCAIRLGAHATTGKYSNTVTPDLLFMDGLRRWDTE' A
#
# COMPACT_ATOMS: atom_id res chain seq x y z
N MET A 1 10.47 3.20 -16.64
CA MET A 1 10.16 4.53 -17.23
C MET A 1 8.83 5.07 -16.70
N ILE A 2 7.75 4.28 -16.70
CA ILE A 2 6.42 4.66 -16.16
C ILE A 2 6.47 4.99 -14.65
N GLU A 3 7.26 4.25 -13.87
CA GLU A 3 7.35 4.41 -12.42
C GLU A 3 7.95 5.74 -11.96
N LYS A 4 8.88 6.32 -12.73
CA LYS A 4 9.41 7.66 -12.44
C LYS A 4 8.34 8.73 -12.70
N LEU A 5 7.59 8.59 -13.79
CA LEU A 5 6.52 9.52 -14.14
C LEU A 5 5.39 9.53 -13.10
N THR A 6 5.00 8.36 -12.58
CA THR A 6 3.97 8.26 -11.54
C THR A 6 4.42 8.88 -10.22
N ILE A 7 5.69 8.72 -9.85
CA ILE A 7 6.26 9.37 -8.66
C ILE A 7 6.29 10.89 -8.84
N GLU A 8 6.72 11.40 -9.99
CA GLU A 8 6.73 12.85 -10.28
C GLU A 8 5.32 13.45 -10.21
N ILE A 9 4.32 12.77 -10.77
CA ILE A 9 2.91 13.17 -10.66
C ILE A 9 2.46 13.16 -9.21
N ALA A 10 2.83 12.15 -8.42
CA ALA A 10 2.50 12.08 -7.00
C ALA A 10 3.08 13.25 -6.19
N TRP A 11 4.30 13.69 -6.52
CA TRP A 11 4.94 14.85 -5.86
C TRP A 11 4.31 16.20 -6.22
N LEU A 12 3.68 16.31 -7.39
CA LEU A 12 2.92 17.49 -7.81
C LEU A 12 1.52 17.57 -7.19
N MET A 13 1.00 16.47 -6.64
CA MET A 13 -0.34 16.43 -6.07
C MET A 13 -0.40 17.01 -4.63
N PRO A 14 -1.58 17.52 -4.21
CA PRO A 14 -1.77 17.96 -2.83
C PRO A 14 -1.51 16.83 -1.84
N ARG A 15 -0.68 17.10 -0.82
CA ARG A 15 -0.29 16.10 0.21
C ARG A 15 -1.48 15.36 0.82
N ARG A 16 -2.60 16.05 1.03
CA ARG A 16 -3.83 15.45 1.60
C ARG A 16 -4.43 14.37 0.70
N LEU A 17 -4.37 14.55 -0.61
CA LEU A 17 -4.87 13.57 -1.58
C LEU A 17 -3.95 12.34 -1.63
N VAL A 18 -2.63 12.56 -1.66
CA VAL A 18 -1.64 11.48 -1.63
C VAL A 18 -1.80 10.64 -0.36
N TYR A 19 -1.94 11.28 0.80
CA TYR A 19 -2.21 10.60 2.06
C TYR A 19 -3.53 9.83 2.05
N TRP A 20 -4.61 10.41 1.53
CA TRP A 20 -5.90 9.73 1.45
C TRP A 20 -5.82 8.47 0.57
N CYS A 21 -5.16 8.56 -0.58
CA CYS A 21 -4.91 7.42 -1.46
C CYS A 21 -4.04 6.36 -0.78
N ALA A 22 -2.97 6.76 -0.10
CA ALA A 22 -2.08 5.85 0.61
C ALA A 22 -2.80 5.09 1.73
N ILE A 23 -3.65 5.77 2.51
CA ILE A 23 -4.47 5.14 3.55
C ILE A 23 -5.45 4.13 2.94
N ARG A 24 -6.12 4.49 1.84
CA ARG A 24 -7.06 3.58 1.15
C ARG A 24 -6.37 2.37 0.56
N LEU A 25 -5.19 2.55 -0.03
CA LEU A 25 -4.36 1.46 -0.53
C LEU A 25 -3.93 0.53 0.61
N GLY A 26 -3.42 1.09 1.71
CA GLY A 26 -3.06 0.32 2.90
C GLY A 26 -4.25 -0.41 3.51
N ALA A 27 -5.40 0.25 3.62
CA ALA A 27 -6.64 -0.38 4.08
C ALA A 27 -7.02 -1.55 3.18
N HIS A 28 -7.03 -1.36 1.86
CA HIS A 28 -7.28 -2.42 0.88
C HIS A 28 -6.27 -3.58 1.00
N ALA A 29 -5.01 -3.29 1.33
CA ALA A 29 -3.95 -4.29 1.58
C ALA A 29 -4.11 -5.07 2.87
N THR A 30 -4.72 -4.46 3.87
CA THR A 30 -5.00 -5.12 5.15
C THR A 30 -6.36 -5.83 5.17
N THR A 31 -7.25 -5.51 4.24
CA THR A 31 -8.54 -6.18 4.07
C THR A 31 -8.41 -7.31 3.06
N GLY A 32 -8.70 -8.55 3.47
CA GLY A 32 -8.57 -9.72 2.60
C GLY A 32 -8.63 -11.01 3.42
N LYS A 33 -8.16 -12.12 2.85
CA LYS A 33 -8.18 -13.46 3.49
C LYS A 33 -7.49 -13.49 4.87
N TYR A 34 -6.59 -12.54 5.13
CA TYR A 34 -5.80 -12.44 6.35
C TYR A 34 -6.24 -11.32 7.30
N SER A 35 -7.37 -10.63 7.05
CA SER A 35 -7.83 -9.46 7.83
C SER A 35 -8.03 -9.72 9.33
N ASN A 36 -8.37 -10.95 9.70
CA ASN A 36 -8.57 -11.37 11.10
C ASN A 36 -7.29 -11.89 11.77
N THR A 37 -6.14 -11.85 11.08
CA THR A 37 -4.88 -12.38 11.61
C THR A 37 -4.07 -11.24 12.22
N VAL A 38 -4.16 -11.08 13.54
CA VAL A 38 -3.21 -10.22 14.28
C VAL A 38 -1.87 -10.93 14.24
N THR A 39 -1.02 -10.55 13.28
CA THR A 39 0.33 -11.13 13.16
C THR A 39 1.28 -10.18 13.88
N PRO A 40 1.79 -10.54 15.08
CA PRO A 40 2.63 -9.63 15.87
C PRO A 40 3.99 -9.34 15.22
N ASP A 41 4.48 -10.21 14.33
CA ASP A 41 5.79 -10.12 13.68
C ASP A 41 5.71 -10.19 12.15
N LEU A 42 4.78 -9.45 11.53
CA LEU A 42 4.77 -9.37 10.06
C LEU A 42 5.88 -8.42 9.60
N LEU A 43 7.01 -8.98 9.14
CA LEU A 43 8.01 -8.23 8.40
C LEU A 43 7.34 -7.59 7.16
N PHE A 44 7.65 -6.33 6.88
CA PHE A 44 7.10 -5.58 5.74
C PHE A 44 7.21 -6.36 4.41
N MET A 45 8.29 -7.14 4.24
CA MET A 45 8.53 -7.99 3.08
C MET A 45 7.56 -9.19 2.97
N ASP A 46 7.11 -9.74 4.10
CA ASP A 46 6.14 -10.83 4.12
C ASP A 46 4.73 -10.31 3.79
N GLY A 47 4.41 -9.08 4.19
CA GLY A 47 3.22 -8.37 3.73
C GLY A 47 3.23 -8.15 2.22
N LEU A 48 4.37 -7.75 1.66
CA LEU A 48 4.54 -7.52 0.22
C LEU A 48 4.37 -8.81 -0.60
N ARG A 49 4.94 -9.93 -0.13
CA ARG A 49 4.76 -11.26 -0.76
C ARG A 49 3.30 -11.71 -0.78
N ARG A 50 2.54 -11.45 0.28
CA ARG A 50 1.12 -11.80 0.35
C ARG A 50 0.29 -11.01 -0.66
N TRP A 51 0.59 -9.73 -0.84
CA TRP A 51 -0.08 -8.87 -1.82
C TRP A 51 0.24 -9.24 -3.27
N ASP A 52 1.47 -9.70 -3.56
CA ASP A 52 1.88 -10.13 -4.92
C ASP A 52 1.23 -11.46 -5.37
N THR A 53 0.65 -12.22 -4.44
CA THR A 53 0.02 -13.53 -4.70
C THR A 53 -1.52 -13.47 -4.75
N GLU A 54 -2.13 -12.34 -4.39
CA GLU A 54 -3.60 -12.12 -4.49
C GLU A 54 -4.02 -11.45 -5.81
#